data_AF-A0A925SWG9-F1
#
_entry.id   AF-A0A925SWG9-F1
#
_cell.length_a   1.000
_cell.length_b   1.000
_cell.length_c   1.000
_cell.angle_alpha   90.00
_cell.angle_beta   90.00
_cell.angle_gamma   90.00
#
_symmetry.space_group_name_H-M   'P 1'
#
loop_
_entity.id
_entity.type
_entity.pdbx_description
1 polymer ?
#
loop_
_entity_poly.entity_id
_entity_poly.type
_entity_poly.pdbx_seq_one_letter_code
_entity_poly.pdbx_strand_id
1 'polypeptide(L)' 'MGLSWSHILIVLVLFVLLFGRGKISELMGDVASGIKSFKKGMAEDEEAPAEKPKVIEHEGAKPGLKTAARVKAPRKQKSV' A
#
# COMPACT_ATOMS: atom_id res chain seq x y z
N MET A 1 38.31 -12.68 2.91
CA MET A 1 37.02 -13.00 3.57
C MET A 1 36.03 -11.90 3.21
N GLY A 2 35.45 -11.97 2.01
CA GLY A 2 34.55 -10.92 1.53
C GLY A 2 33.16 -11.06 2.16
N LEU A 3 32.52 -9.94 2.47
CA LEU A 3 31.12 -9.88 2.89
C LEU A 3 30.26 -10.60 1.86
N SER A 4 29.99 -11.87 2.15
CA SER A 4 29.20 -12.74 1.31
C SER A 4 27.73 -12.37 1.51
N TRP A 5 26.89 -12.53 0.50
CA TRP A 5 25.44 -12.25 0.58
C TRP A 5 24.75 -12.87 1.80
N SER A 6 25.26 -14.00 2.30
CA SER A 6 24.82 -14.63 3.54
C SER A 6 24.96 -13.74 4.78
N HIS A 7 25.98 -12.88 4.87
CA HIS A 7 26.13 -11.93 5.98
C HIS A 7 25.03 -10.86 5.97
N ILE A 8 24.66 -10.37 4.79
CA ILE A 8 23.61 -9.35 4.64
C ILE A 8 22.26 -9.91 5.09
N LEU A 9 21.96 -11.17 4.73
CA LEU A 9 20.76 -11.87 5.19
C LEU A 9 20.70 -12.00 6.72
N ILE A 10 21.81 -12.37 7.36
CA ILE A 10 21.88 -12.53 8.82
C ILE A 10 21.64 -11.18 9.52
N VAL A 11 22.23 -10.11 9.01
CA VAL A 11 22.04 -8.75 9.54
C VAL A 11 20.59 -8.28 9.35
N LEU A 12 19.97 -8.57 8.20
CA LEU A 12 18.57 -8.21 7.93
C LEU A 12 17.61 -8.87 8.93
N VAL A 13 17.81 -10.16 9.24
CA VAL A 13 16.97 -10.88 10.21
C VAL A 13 17.10 -10.27 11.60
N LEU A 14 18.32 -9.95 12.03
CA LEU A 14 18.56 -9.27 13.32
C LEU A 14 17.95 -7.87 13.36
N PHE A 15 18.03 -7.12 12.26
CA PHE A 15 17.43 -5.79 12.15
C PHE A 15 15.90 -5.86 12.28
N VAL A 16 15.25 -6.83 11.62
CA VAL A 16 13.80 -7.05 11.75
C VAL A 16 13.42 -7.48 13.17
N LEU A 17 14.25 -8.27 13.84
CA LEU A 17 14.03 -8.68 15.23
C LEU A 17 14.17 -7.51 16.22
N LEU A 18 15.19 -6.66 16.05
CA LEU A 18 15.44 -5.51 16.93
C LEU A 18 14.39 -4.41 16.77
N PHE A 19 14.06 -4.07 15.53
CA PHE A 19 13.13 -2.97 15.23
C PHE A 19 11.67 -3.42 15.21
N GLY A 20 11.42 -4.73 15.05
CA GLY A 20 10.08 -5.32 14.98
C GLY A 20 9.34 -4.99 13.68
N ARG A 21 8.36 -5.83 13.32
CA ARG A 21 7.56 -5.68 12.09
C ARG A 21 6.77 -4.36 12.03
N GLY A 22 6.31 -3.83 13.16
CA GLY A 22 5.46 -2.64 13.22
C GLY A 22 6.17 -1.37 12.76
N LYS A 23 7.37 -1.10 13.29
CA LYS A 23 8.16 0.10 12.95
C LYS A 23 8.66 0.08 11.51
N ILE A 24 9.01 -1.11 11.00
CA ILE A 24 9.56 -1.25 9.65
C ILE A 24 8.49 -0.96 8.60
N SER A 25 7.23 -1.37 8.80
CA SER A 25 6.16 -1.08 7.84
C SER A 25 5.84 0.41 7.71
N GLU A 26 5.84 1.15 8.83
CA GLU A 26 5.63 2.62 8.82
C GLU A 26 6.81 3.33 8.12
N LEU A 27 8.04 2.98 8.50
CA LEU A 27 9.25 3.56 7.91
C LEU A 27 9.42 3.21 6.42
N MET A 28 9.10 1.98 6.03
CA MET A 28 9.15 1.56 4.63
C MET A 28 8.09 2.32 3.79
N GLY A 29 6.96 2.71 4.39
CA GLY A 29 5.94 3.53 3.73
C GLY A 29 6.42 4.94 3.41
N ASP A 30 7.06 5.61 4.37
CA ASP A 30 7.66 6.95 4.16
C ASP A 30 8.83 6.90 3.18
N VAL A 31 9.71 5.91 3.32
CA VAL A 31 10.84 5.70 2.41
C VAL A 31 10.36 5.39 0.99
N ALA A 32 9.33 4.56 0.83
CA ALA A 32 8.75 4.25 -0.48
C ALA A 32 8.12 5.49 -1.14
N SER A 33 7.43 6.34 -0.38
CA SER A 33 6.87 7.60 -0.91
C SER A 33 7.96 8.59 -1.34
N GLY A 34 9.06 8.68 -0.58
CA GLY A 34 10.23 9.49 -0.95
C GLY A 34 10.91 9.00 -2.22
N ILE A 35 11.20 7.70 -2.30
CA ILE A 35 11.85 7.09 -3.48
C ILE A 35 10.92 7.15 -4.70
N LYS A 36 9.60 6.95 -4.54
CA LYS A 36 8.63 7.04 -5.64
C LYS A 36 8.51 8.45 -6.20
N SER A 37 8.51 9.46 -5.34
CA SER A 37 8.51 10.87 -5.76
C SER A 37 9.81 11.25 -6.45
N PHE A 38 10.95 10.75 -5.96
CA PHE A 38 12.25 10.94 -6.60
C PHE A 38 12.32 10.29 -7.99
N LYS A 39 11.86 9.04 -8.10
CA LYS A 39 11.77 8.30 -9.38
C LYS A 39 10.83 9.00 -10.35
N LYS A 40 9.68 9.49 -9.88
CA LYS A 40 8.70 10.21 -10.71
C LYS A 40 9.24 11.56 -11.17
N GLY A 41 9.95 12.29 -10.31
CA GLY A 41 10.60 13.55 -10.67
C GLY A 41 11.73 13.37 -11.70
N MET A 42 12.55 12.33 -11.58
CA MET A 42 13.54 12.00 -12.62
C MET A 42 12.90 11.50 -13.92
N ALA A 43 11.83 10.70 -13.83
CA ALA A 43 11.15 10.18 -15.02
C ALA A 43 10.38 11.26 -15.79
N GLU A 44 9.87 12.30 -15.13
CA GLU A 44 9.28 13.47 -15.83
C GLU A 44 10.33 14.32 -16.57
N ASP A 45 11.59 14.30 -16.13
CA ASP A 45 12.69 14.98 -16.81
C ASP A 45 13.16 14.20 -18.06
N GLU A 46 12.95 12.88 -18.07
CA GLU A 46 13.42 11.97 -19.14
C GLU A 46 12.31 11.57 -20.14
N GLU A 47 11.02 11.59 -19.75
CA GLU A 47 9.92 11.12 -20.61
C GLU A 47 8.57 11.83 -20.31
N ALA A 48 8.00 12.49 -21.33
CA ALA A 48 6.64 13.03 -21.32
C ALA A 48 5.58 11.90 -21.10
N PRO A 49 4.35 12.21 -20.65
CA PRO A 49 3.67 11.51 -19.56
C PRO A 49 3.15 10.11 -19.94
N ALA A 50 3.66 9.07 -19.27
CA ALA A 50 3.00 7.78 -19.20
C ALA A 50 1.92 7.79 -18.10
N GLU A 51 0.75 8.34 -18.44
CA GLU A 51 -0.47 8.18 -17.67
C GLU A 51 -0.83 6.68 -17.58
N LYS A 52 -0.92 6.17 -16.35
CA LYS A 52 -1.63 4.90 -16.05
C LYS A 52 -2.43 5.11 -14.77
N PRO A 53 -3.75 5.31 -14.83
CA PRO A 53 -4.59 5.29 -13.65
C PRO A 53 -4.75 3.81 -13.28
N LYS A 54 -4.01 3.34 -12.27
CA LYS A 54 -4.39 2.11 -11.58
C LYS A 54 -4.90 2.49 -10.21
N VAL A 55 -6.23 2.65 -10.16
CA VAL A 55 -7.03 2.46 -8.97
C VAL A 55 -6.56 1.16 -8.31
N ILE A 56 -5.90 1.29 -7.17
CA ILE A 56 -5.80 0.20 -6.20
C ILE A 56 -6.22 0.83 -4.88
N GLU A 57 -7.50 0.66 -4.63
CA GLU A 57 -8.16 0.98 -3.39
C GLU A 57 -7.43 0.32 -2.22
N HIS A 58 -7.43 1.04 -1.11
CA HIS A 58 -7.09 0.54 0.19
C HIS A 58 -8.11 -0.55 0.57
N GLU A 59 -7.74 -1.83 0.48
CA GLU A 59 -8.49 -2.89 1.17
C GLU A 59 -7.53 -3.88 1.84
N GLY A 60 -7.03 -3.45 3.00
CA GLY A 60 -6.78 -4.38 4.08
C GLY A 60 -8.12 -4.83 4.66
N ALA A 61 -8.32 -6.14 4.69
CA ALA A 61 -9.34 -6.89 5.44
C ALA A 61 -10.74 -7.02 4.82
N LYS A 62 -10.90 -8.07 4.02
CA LYS A 62 -12.06 -8.98 4.12
C LYS A 62 -11.62 -10.29 4.78
N PRO A 63 -12.41 -10.79 5.73
CA PRO A 63 -13.21 -11.96 5.38
C PRO A 63 -14.70 -11.66 5.55
N GLY A 64 -15.47 -12.03 4.53
CA GLY A 64 -16.89 -11.72 4.45
C GLY A 64 -17.74 -12.51 5.43
N LEU A 65 -18.90 -11.93 5.76
CA LEU A 65 -20.08 -12.71 6.09
C LEU A 65 -21.37 -11.91 5.78
N LYS A 66 -21.87 -12.11 4.55
CA LYS A 66 -23.27 -12.34 4.17
C LYS A 66 -24.39 -11.67 4.98
N THR A 67 -25.20 -10.94 4.22
CA THR A 67 -26.68 -10.99 4.24
C THR A 67 -27.41 -10.16 5.30
N ALA A 68 -28.41 -9.43 4.77
CA ALA A 68 -29.58 -8.85 5.41
C ALA A 68 -29.48 -7.39 5.93
N ALA A 69 -30.52 -6.64 5.54
CA ALA A 69 -30.92 -5.29 5.97
C ALA A 69 -30.02 -4.16 5.43
N ARG A 70 -30.48 -3.21 4.62
CA ARG A 70 -31.79 -2.56 4.58
C ARG A 70 -31.88 -1.67 3.33
N VAL A 71 -32.13 -2.26 2.16
CA VAL A 71 -32.62 -1.52 0.99
C VAL A 71 -34.14 -1.70 0.94
N LYS A 72 -34.86 -0.84 1.65
CA LYS A 72 -36.27 -0.52 1.35
C LYS A 72 -36.71 0.66 2.24
N ALA A 73 -36.74 1.85 1.65
CA ALA A 73 -37.88 2.76 1.64
C ALA A 73 -37.45 4.19 1.27
N PRO A 74 -37.43 4.56 -0.02
CA PRO A 74 -37.63 5.93 -0.42
C PRO A 74 -39.12 6.19 -0.69
N ARG A 75 -39.57 7.34 -0.20
CA ARG A 75 -40.54 8.24 -0.85
C ARG A 75 -42.01 7.85 -0.89
N LYS A 76 -42.77 8.67 -0.14
CA LYS A 76 -44.14 9.11 -0.46
C LYS A 76 -44.31 9.30 -1.97
N GLN A 77 -45.25 8.61 -2.58
CA GLN A 77 -45.85 9.02 -3.85
C GLN A 77 -47.27 8.45 -3.97
N LYS A 78 -48.23 9.37 -4.01
CA LYS A 78 -49.60 9.30 -4.56
C LYS A 78 -50.20 7.93 -4.90
N SER A 79 -51.37 7.66 -4.33
CA SER A 79 -52.51 7.12 -5.07
C SER A 79 -53.79 7.29 -4.25
N VAL A 80 -54.65 8.20 -4.73
CA VAL A 80 -56.12 8.26 -4.58
C VAL A 80 -56.70 8.49 -3.18
#